data_AF-A0AAV5TAD1-F1
#
_entry.id   AF-A0AAV5TAD1-F1
#
_cell.length_a   1.000
_cell.length_b   1.000
_cell.length_c   1.000
_cell.angle_alpha   90.00
_cell.angle_beta   90.00
_cell.angle_gamma   90.00
#
_symmetry.space_group_name_H-M   'P 1'
#
loop_
_entity.id
_entity.type
_entity.pdbx_description
1 polymer ?
#
loop_
_entity_poly.entity_id
_entity_poly.type
_entity_poly.pdbx_seq_one_letter_code
_entity_poly.pdbx_strand_id
1 'polypeptide(L)'
;YNAGLFQTDDPMPASVHINEMPYLIGRQGLGTFEWTPEESLLRDRARQTMISFIKQGKPCVDGVRWPSYSASSNSSFVRIGSPHWIVDEGFLEENLKFWRDTMSKYSYDFVRFKKVKIAVASTTGQHTEL
;
A
#
# COMPACT_ATOMS: atom_id res chain seq x y z
N TYR A 1 -1.11 24.94 0.88
CA TYR A 1 -2.09 24.98 1.97
C TYR A 1 -3.05 26.13 1.68
N ASN A 2 -4.30 25.80 1.32
CA ASN A 2 -5.37 26.75 1.05
C ASN A 2 -6.34 26.63 2.22
N ALA A 3 -6.49 27.69 3.00
CA ALA A 3 -7.25 27.69 4.24
C ALA A 3 -8.77 27.50 4.04
N GLY A 4 -9.29 27.47 2.80
CA GLY A 4 -10.69 27.19 2.48
C GLY A 4 -11.04 25.72 2.19
N LEU A 5 -10.06 24.81 2.14
CA LEU A 5 -10.27 23.39 1.75
C LEU A 5 -10.36 22.41 2.93
N PHE A 6 -10.04 22.83 4.16
CA PHE A 6 -9.87 21.90 5.29
C PHE A 6 -10.43 22.46 6.61
N GLN A 7 -11.55 23.19 6.54
CA GLN A 7 -12.10 23.86 7.73
C GLN A 7 -12.95 22.95 8.63
N THR A 8 -13.63 21.94 8.10
CA THR A 8 -14.45 20.99 8.86
C THR A 8 -14.81 19.84 7.92
N ASP A 9 -15.06 18.63 8.45
CA ASP A 9 -15.68 17.50 7.74
C ASP A 9 -14.77 16.61 6.88
N ASP A 10 -13.90 15.82 7.51
CA ASP A 10 -13.70 14.47 6.97
C ASP A 10 -14.67 13.53 7.72
N PRO A 11 -15.87 13.25 7.18
CA PRO A 11 -16.95 12.56 7.90
C PRO A 11 -16.70 11.06 8.07
N MET A 12 -15.58 10.55 7.56
CA MET A 12 -15.28 9.12 7.53
C MET A 12 -13.92 8.85 8.18
N PRO A 13 -13.88 8.03 9.25
CA PRO A 13 -12.60 7.57 9.78
C PRO A 13 -11.85 6.80 8.70
N ALA A 14 -10.65 7.27 8.35
CA ALA A 14 -9.80 6.70 7.32
C ALA A 14 -8.42 6.35 7.88
N SER A 15 -7.72 5.46 7.18
CA SER A 15 -6.30 5.22 7.47
C SER A 15 -5.47 6.35 6.88
N VAL A 16 -5.05 7.29 7.73
CA VAL A 16 -4.18 8.39 7.33
C VAL A 16 -2.72 7.97 7.27
N HIS A 17 -1.88 8.76 6.60
CA HIS A 17 -0.45 8.52 6.57
C HIS A 17 0.12 8.42 8.01
N ILE A 18 1.03 7.47 8.27
CA ILE A 18 1.67 7.19 9.58
C ILE A 18 0.78 6.42 10.56
N ASN A 19 -0.49 6.18 10.24
CA ASN A 19 -1.42 5.46 11.11
C ASN A 19 -1.04 3.98 11.32
N GLU A 20 -0.12 3.42 10.54
CA GLU A 20 0.40 2.06 10.71
C GLU A 20 1.41 1.90 11.87
N MET A 21 2.01 2.99 12.35
CA MET A 21 3.11 2.95 13.31
C MET A 21 2.76 2.35 14.69
N PRO A 22 1.58 2.62 15.29
CA PRO A 22 1.19 1.98 16.56
C PRO A 22 1.16 0.46 16.45
N TYR A 23 0.67 -0.06 15.33
CA TYR A 23 0.55 -1.50 15.08
C TYR A 23 1.92 -2.15 14.91
N LEU A 24 2.82 -1.53 14.15
CA LEU A 24 4.11 -2.12 13.81
C LEU A 24 5.15 -1.94 14.92
N ILE A 25 5.29 -0.74 15.46
CA ILE A 25 6.41 -0.37 16.35
C ILE A 25 5.95 0.21 17.70
N GLY A 26 4.64 0.31 17.94
CA GLY A 26 4.10 0.81 19.21
C GLY A 26 4.34 2.31 19.44
N ARG A 27 4.69 3.06 18.39
CA ARG A 27 4.86 4.52 18.45
C ARG A 27 3.68 5.21 17.80
N GLN A 28 3.18 6.25 18.46
CA GLN A 28 2.11 7.09 17.94
C GLN A 28 2.66 8.44 17.51
N GLY A 29 2.49 8.77 16.22
CA GLY A 29 2.97 10.03 15.64
C GLY A 29 1.90 11.12 15.51
N LEU A 30 0.61 10.75 15.54
CA LEU A 30 -0.50 11.63 15.21
C LEU A 30 -1.66 11.52 16.23
N GLY A 31 -1.71 12.41 17.21
CA GLY A 31 -2.80 12.44 18.19
C GLY A 31 -2.85 11.22 19.13
N THR A 32 -3.96 11.04 19.84
CA THR A 32 -4.19 9.91 20.75
C THR A 32 -4.66 8.68 19.99
N PHE A 33 -4.04 7.52 20.25
CA PHE A 33 -4.48 6.24 19.73
C PHE A 33 -5.15 5.43 20.84
N GLU A 34 -6.40 5.03 20.64
CA GLU A 34 -7.15 4.23 21.60
C GLU A 34 -7.08 2.75 21.22
N TRP A 35 -6.60 1.92 22.15
CA TRP A 35 -6.50 0.48 21.95
C TRP A 35 -7.81 -0.20 22.32
N THR A 36 -8.62 -0.54 21.32
CA THR A 36 -9.74 -1.48 21.49
C THR A 36 -9.25 -2.93 21.41
N PRO A 37 -10.07 -3.93 21.80
CA PRO A 37 -9.75 -5.33 21.57
C PRO A 37 -9.47 -5.65 20.10
N GLU A 38 -10.21 -5.04 19.17
CA GLU A 38 -10.04 -5.18 17.72
C GLU A 38 -8.70 -4.61 17.26
N GLU A 39 -8.33 -3.42 17.76
CA GLU A 39 -7.04 -2.80 17.43
C GLU A 39 -5.86 -3.59 17.98
N SER A 40 -6.02 -4.16 19.17
CA SER A 40 -5.02 -5.04 19.78
C SER A 40 -4.82 -6.31 18.95
N LEU A 41 -5.93 -6.91 18.47
CA LEU A 41 -5.88 -8.06 17.57
C LEU A 41 -5.21 -7.71 16.22
N LEU A 42 -5.53 -6.55 15.66
CA LEU A 42 -4.92 -6.07 14.42
C LEU A 42 -3.40 -5.86 14.57
N ARG A 43 -2.96 -5.26 15.68
CA ARG A 43 -1.54 -5.12 16.04
C ARG A 43 -0.85 -6.47 16.11
N ASP A 44 -1.43 -7.43 16.81
CA ASP A 44 -0.80 -8.73 17.02
C ASP A 44 -0.68 -9.50 15.71
N ARG A 45 -1.70 -9.41 14.83
CA ARG A 45 -1.66 -9.97 13.48
C ARG A 45 -0.63 -9.30 12.58
N ALA A 46 -0.53 -7.97 12.62
CA ALA A 46 0.45 -7.22 11.85
C ALA A 46 1.88 -7.63 12.24
N ARG A 47 2.16 -7.72 13.55
CA ARG A 47 3.45 -8.16 14.07
C ARG A 47 3.75 -9.62 13.71
N GLN A 48 2.77 -10.51 13.86
CA GLN A 48 2.95 -11.92 13.50
C GLN A 48 3.25 -12.10 12.00
N THR A 49 2.58 -11.33 11.14
CA THR A 49 2.85 -11.31 9.70
C THR A 49 4.29 -10.89 9.43
N MET A 50 4.75 -9.79 10.05
CA MET A 50 6.14 -9.33 9.91
C MET A 50 7.14 -10.38 10.42
N ILE A 51 6.87 -11.02 11.55
CA ILE A 51 7.71 -12.11 12.10
C ILE A 51 7.79 -13.28 11.12
N SER A 52 6.67 -13.71 10.55
CA SER A 52 6.64 -14.81 9.56
C SER A 52 7.44 -14.47 8.30
N PHE A 53 7.32 -13.22 7.81
CA PHE A 53 8.12 -12.74 6.70
C PHE A 53 9.61 -12.75 7.02
N ILE A 54 10.02 -12.22 8.18
CA ILE A 54 11.43 -12.20 8.60
C ILE A 54 12.00 -13.62 8.73
N LYS A 55 11.22 -14.56 9.28
CA LYS A 55 11.69 -15.94 9.54
C LYS A 55 11.70 -16.82 8.30
N GLN A 56 10.76 -16.63 7.38
CA GLN A 56 10.48 -17.60 6.31
C GLN A 56 10.48 -16.99 4.90
N GLY A 57 10.59 -15.68 4.79
CA GLY A 57 10.39 -14.94 3.54
C GLY A 57 8.95 -14.95 3.02
N LYS A 58 7.99 -15.50 3.78
CA LYS A 58 6.60 -15.72 3.38
C LYS A 58 5.66 -15.17 4.45
N PRO A 59 5.04 -13.98 4.24
CA PRO A 59 4.14 -13.41 5.23
C PRO A 59 2.87 -14.26 5.34
N CYS A 60 2.49 -14.62 6.56
CA CYS A 60 1.31 -15.42 6.85
C CYS A 60 0.75 -15.11 8.24
N VAL A 61 -0.57 -15.00 8.34
CA VAL A 61 -1.29 -14.86 9.62
C VAL A 61 -2.67 -15.48 9.51
N ASP A 62 -3.11 -16.20 10.53
CA ASP A 62 -4.46 -16.81 10.60
C ASP A 62 -4.88 -17.58 9.33
N GLY A 63 -3.94 -18.27 8.69
CA GLY A 63 -4.17 -19.01 7.45
C GLY A 63 -4.17 -18.15 6.17
N VAL A 64 -4.21 -16.82 6.29
CA VAL A 64 -4.04 -15.89 5.17
C VAL A 64 -2.57 -15.83 4.80
N ARG A 65 -2.24 -16.35 3.62
CA ARG A 65 -0.89 -16.26 3.04
C ARG A 65 -0.84 -15.06 2.10
N TRP A 66 0.16 -14.21 2.28
CA TRP A 66 0.36 -13.08 1.39
C TRP A 66 0.99 -13.58 0.07
N PRO A 67 0.30 -13.45 -1.07
CA PRO A 67 0.84 -13.89 -2.35
C PRO A 67 2.10 -13.08 -2.72
N SER A 68 3.02 -13.71 -3.42
CA SER A 68 4.16 -13.00 -4.00
C SER A 68 3.66 -11.99 -5.04
N TYR A 69 4.17 -10.77 -4.97
CA TYR A 69 3.87 -9.75 -5.97
C TYR A 69 4.41 -10.15 -7.34
N SER A 70 3.59 -10.01 -8.39
CA SER A 70 3.97 -10.15 -9.79
C SER A 70 3.89 -8.80 -10.49
N ALA A 71 4.73 -8.56 -11.50
CA ALA A 71 4.67 -7.33 -12.32
C ALA A 71 3.53 -7.33 -13.37
N SER A 72 2.62 -8.31 -13.31
CA SER A 72 1.46 -8.39 -14.20
C SER A 72 0.41 -7.33 -13.83
N SER A 73 -0.50 -7.02 -14.76
CA SER A 73 -1.80 -6.47 -14.35
C SER A 73 -2.48 -7.43 -13.37
N ASN A 74 -3.25 -6.90 -12.43
CA ASN A 74 -3.94 -7.61 -11.36
C ASN A 74 -3.01 -8.31 -10.35
N SER A 75 -1.87 -7.70 -10.00
CA SER A 75 -1.05 -8.21 -8.89
C SER A 75 -1.88 -8.31 -7.61
N SER A 76 -1.79 -9.46 -6.93
CA SER A 76 -2.49 -9.64 -5.66
C SER A 76 -1.86 -8.81 -4.55
N PHE A 77 -2.70 -8.35 -3.63
CA PHE A 77 -2.32 -7.68 -2.39
C PHE A 77 -3.17 -8.20 -1.23
N VAL A 78 -2.77 -7.88 0.00
CA VAL A 78 -3.56 -8.19 1.19
C VAL A 78 -4.14 -6.88 1.73
N ARG A 79 -5.46 -6.81 1.81
CA ARG A 79 -6.17 -5.74 2.51
C ARG A 79 -6.15 -6.06 4.01
N ILE A 80 -5.42 -5.24 4.76
CA ILE A 80 -5.28 -5.33 6.20
C ILE A 80 -6.46 -4.58 6.85
N GLY A 81 -7.24 -5.29 7.66
CA GLY A 81 -8.37 -4.72 8.37
C GLY A 81 -8.80 -5.60 9.55
N SER A 82 -9.74 -5.09 10.33
CA SER A 82 -10.42 -5.85 11.39
C SER A 82 -11.87 -6.13 10.97
N PRO A 83 -12.41 -7.34 11.21
CA PRO A 83 -11.80 -8.47 11.91
C PRO A 83 -11.04 -9.45 10.99
N HIS A 84 -10.96 -9.21 9.67
CA HIS A 84 -10.36 -10.16 8.73
C HIS A 84 -9.43 -9.50 7.72
N TRP A 85 -8.41 -10.25 7.31
CA TRP A 85 -7.50 -9.89 6.23
C TRP A 85 -7.93 -10.63 4.97
N ILE A 86 -7.97 -9.92 3.84
CA ILE A 86 -8.48 -10.46 2.57
C ILE A 86 -7.41 -10.30 1.50
N VAL A 87 -7.17 -11.36 0.74
CA VAL A 87 -6.37 -11.29 -0.49
C VAL A 87 -7.27 -10.75 -1.59
N ASP A 88 -6.80 -9.73 -2.28
CA ASP A 88 -7.52 -9.02 -3.34
C ASP A 88 -6.56 -8.74 -4.50
N GLU A 89 -7.06 -8.28 -5.64
CA GLU A 89 -6.28 -8.03 -6.85
C GLU A 89 -6.57 -6.64 -7.46
N GLY A 90 -5.63 -6.14 -8.25
CA GLY A 90 -5.85 -4.90 -9.00
C GLY A 90 -5.93 -3.64 -8.12
N PHE A 91 -5.00 -3.50 -7.17
CA PHE A 91 -4.96 -2.33 -6.28
C PHE A 91 -4.86 -1.02 -7.07
N LEU A 92 -5.95 -0.22 -7.06
CA LEU A 92 -6.04 1.10 -7.69
C LEU A 92 -5.57 1.14 -9.16
N GLU A 93 -5.86 0.09 -9.95
CA GLU A 93 -5.31 -0.03 -11.31
C GLU A 93 -5.63 1.17 -12.20
N GLU A 94 -6.85 1.69 -12.15
CA GLU A 94 -7.27 2.83 -12.95
C GLU A 94 -6.47 4.08 -12.61
N ASN A 95 -6.28 4.35 -11.31
CA ASN A 95 -5.46 5.46 -10.83
C ASN A 95 -3.99 5.28 -11.22
N LEU A 96 -3.45 4.07 -11.06
CA LEU A 96 -2.08 3.76 -11.47
C LEU A 96 -1.90 3.96 -12.97
N LYS A 97 -2.87 3.53 -13.79
CA LYS A 97 -2.88 3.74 -15.24
C LYS A 97 -2.92 5.22 -15.59
N PHE A 98 -3.76 6.01 -14.92
CA PHE A 98 -3.81 7.45 -15.11
C PHE A 98 -2.45 8.11 -14.81
N TRP A 99 -1.86 7.83 -13.65
CA TRP A 99 -0.58 8.44 -13.28
C TRP A 99 0.57 8.00 -14.17
N ARG A 100 0.66 6.69 -14.47
CA ARG A 100 1.74 6.10 -15.27
C ARG A 100 1.63 6.42 -16.75
N ASP A 101 0.43 6.41 -17.34
CA ASP A 101 0.28 6.43 -18.81
C ASP A 101 -0.22 7.79 -19.31
N THR A 102 -1.00 8.52 -18.49
CA THR A 102 -1.50 9.86 -18.83
C THR A 102 -0.57 10.95 -18.29
N MET A 103 -0.33 10.96 -16.97
CA MET A 103 0.43 12.04 -16.33
C MET A 103 1.93 11.97 -16.59
N SER A 104 2.48 10.80 -16.91
CA SER A 104 3.90 10.65 -17.32
C SER A 104 4.31 11.55 -18.49
N LYS A 105 3.38 11.84 -19.40
CA LYS A 105 3.58 12.75 -20.53
C LYS A 105 3.85 14.19 -20.10
N TYR A 106 3.47 14.53 -18.88
CA TYR A 106 3.64 15.84 -18.25
C TYR A 106 4.66 15.79 -17.09
N SER A 107 5.26 14.62 -16.82
CA SER A 107 6.26 14.49 -15.77
C SER A 107 7.47 15.37 -16.02
N TYR A 108 7.75 16.21 -15.03
CA TYR A 108 8.88 17.10 -15.00
C TYR A 108 9.79 16.66 -13.84
N ASP A 109 11.05 16.39 -14.15
CA ASP A 109 12.07 16.10 -13.14
C ASP A 109 12.48 17.44 -12.54
N PHE A 110 11.96 17.76 -11.36
CA PHE A 110 12.30 18.99 -10.63
C PHE A 110 13.73 18.99 -10.08
N VAL A 111 14.37 17.82 -9.96
CA VAL A 111 15.77 17.72 -9.52
C VAL A 111 16.70 18.03 -10.70
N ARG A 112 16.35 17.55 -11.90
CA ARG A 112 17.14 17.75 -13.12
C ARG A 112 16.62 18.86 -14.03
N PHE A 113 15.59 19.59 -13.60
CA PHE A 113 14.88 20.65 -14.32
C PHE A 113 14.63 20.32 -15.80
N LYS A 114 14.12 19.11 -16.07
CA LYS A 114 13.83 18.69 -17.45
C LYS A 114 12.60 17.83 -17.54
N LYS A 115 11.93 17.89 -18.69
CA LYS A 115 10.86 16.96 -19.04
C LYS A 115 11.42 15.54 -19.13
N VAL A 116 10.84 14.60 -18.40
CA VAL A 116 11.23 13.20 -18.51
C VAL A 116 10.42 12.59 -19.64
N LYS A 117 11.11 12.05 -20.65
CA LYS A 117 10.48 11.06 -21.53
C LYS A 117 10.55 9.73 -20.82
N ILE A 118 9.47 9.34 -20.14
CA ILE A 118 9.35 7.98 -19.63
C ILE A 118 9.13 7.09 -20.86
N ALA A 119 10.14 6.30 -21.23
CA ALA A 119 9.94 5.25 -22.22
C ALA A 119 9.00 4.22 -21.59
N VAL A 120 7.80 4.10 -22.15
CA VAL A 120 6.88 3.01 -21.77
C VAL A 120 7.56 1.73 -22.26
N ALA A 121 8.04 0.91 -21.33
CA ALA A 121 8.56 -0.40 -21.69
C ALA A 121 7.41 -1.19 -22.31
N SER A 122 7.52 -1.53 -23.60
CA SER A 122 6.63 -2.48 -24.23
C SER A 122 6.89 -3.85 -23.60
N THR A 123 5.95 -4.32 -22.79
CA THR A 123 5.93 -5.69 -22.29
C THR A 123 5.67 -6.63 -23.47
N THR A 124 6.72 -6.93 -24.24
CA THR A 124 6.71 -8.01 -25.22
C THR A 124 7.38 -9.18 -24.54
N GLY A 125 6.58 -10.15 -24.12
CA GLY A 125 7.09 -11.36 -23.48
C GLY A 125 8.11 -12.07 -24.36
N GLN A 126 9.25 -12.41 -23.78
CA GLN A 126 10.04 -13.53 -24.24
C GLN A 126 10.07 -14.54 -23.10
N HIS A 127 9.18 -15.53 -23.21
CA HIS A 127 9.47 -16.87 -22.74
C HIS A 127 10.75 -17.32 -23.42
N THR A 128 11.79 -17.60 -22.65
CA THR A 128 12.83 -18.51 -23.09
C THR A 128 13.00 -19.54 -21.98
N GLU A 129 12.50 -20.73 -22.27
CA GLU A 129 12.83 -21.96 -21.56
C GLU A 129 14.35 -22.14 -21.59
N LEU A 130 14.94 -22.43 -20.42
CA LEU A 130 16.05 -23.39 -20.23
C LEU A 130 15.92 -23.99 -18.83
#